data_AF-A0A355HBN7-F1
#
_entry.id   AF-A0A355HBN7-F1
#
_cell.length_a   1.000
_cell.length_b   1.000
_cell.length_c   1.000
_cell.angle_alpha   90.00
_cell.angle_beta   90.00
_cell.angle_gamma   90.00
#
_symmetry.space_group_name_H-M   'P 1'
#
loop_
_entity.id
_entity.type
_entity.pdbx_description
1 polymer ?
#
loop_
_entity_poly.entity_id
_entity_poly.type
_entity_poly.pdbx_seq_one_letter_code
_entity_poly.pdbx_strand_id
1 'polypeptide(L)'
;MAVSIPEELRAFGITSKEYAEKKHDLSKSAETEVDENDVIWGLFQDLTKKALNYEILQMLYWNMAVFRDKLGLNSFEYQQKSHQSRLLDLEQKGKNKVKINATGCSTSCRKLHNLVLSLDKALSNLPIPNPKCEATLYSTNTWCTSIYLVAKENEDESAKLPPAVMDIAELPELTHGVENIESDSSEESENLESGQSDENTMAWVFSSLTLSFGLGVIFFSPLAGVLLVAWSIPFFPPMMLRLRRFVPFLKHRWERLGLLGIGFLLALLLVLLTQLADRKINTSTKKSTIPSYQVLLIEDQSSSTRSRLKVRIVAPEARTARERARVAMTAAKQIQASQVSDDPDKPQYEFISVVLEAGEKTAGQGFALAVAEYAPDGRGRQGVMSDDSDNQWQWNVRSSKARVNPGDADSLQKVKGTLEKFLKQ
;
A
#
# COMPACT_ATOMS: atom_id res chain seq x y z
N MET A 1 7.05 28.43 20.17
CA MET A 1 5.86 27.56 20.01
C MET A 1 6.00 26.83 18.69
N ALA A 2 5.74 25.51 18.63
CA ALA A 2 5.83 24.77 17.37
C ALA A 2 4.78 25.32 16.41
N VAL A 3 5.21 25.77 15.24
CA VAL A 3 4.31 26.28 14.20
C VAL A 3 3.43 25.13 13.73
N SER A 4 2.12 25.33 13.77
CA SER A 4 1.13 24.32 13.37
C SER A 4 1.07 24.22 11.83
N ILE A 5 2.02 23.52 11.23
CA ILE A 5 1.98 23.20 9.79
C ILE A 5 0.81 22.24 9.54
N PRO A 6 -0.10 22.53 8.59
CA PRO A 6 -1.16 21.60 8.17
C PRO A 6 -0.59 20.23 7.76
N GLU A 7 -1.29 19.15 8.08
CA GLU A 7 -0.84 17.79 7.76
C GLU A 7 -0.72 17.58 6.25
N GLU A 8 -1.59 18.22 5.47
CA GLU A 8 -1.58 18.15 4.01
C GLU A 8 -0.25 18.64 3.44
N LEU A 9 0.33 19.72 3.99
CA LEU A 9 1.64 20.21 3.57
C LEU A 9 2.79 19.32 4.08
N ARG A 10 2.67 18.75 5.28
CA ARG A 10 3.66 17.79 5.80
C ARG A 10 3.74 16.53 4.94
N ALA A 11 2.60 16.07 4.39
CA ALA A 11 2.56 14.93 3.49
C ALA A 11 3.36 15.17 2.19
N PHE A 12 3.56 16.43 1.79
CA PHE A 12 4.44 16.84 0.69
C PHE A 12 5.85 17.21 1.13
N GLY A 13 6.24 16.88 2.37
CA GLY A 13 7.60 17.09 2.88
C GLY A 13 7.90 18.50 3.38
N ILE A 14 6.91 19.40 3.47
CA ILE A 14 7.12 20.75 3.99
C ILE A 14 7.57 20.71 5.45
N THR A 15 8.74 21.30 5.68
CA THR A 15 9.37 21.41 6.99
C THR A 15 8.98 22.70 7.71
N SER A 16 9.20 22.74 9.03
CA SER A 16 9.03 23.99 9.81
C SER A 16 9.96 25.11 9.33
N LYS A 17 11.12 24.74 8.76
CA LYS A 17 12.06 25.69 8.18
C LYS A 17 11.47 26.35 6.94
N GLU A 18 10.97 25.56 5.97
CA GLU A 18 10.36 26.10 4.75
C GLU A 18 9.11 26.93 5.04
N TYR A 19 8.31 26.53 6.03
CA TYR A 19 7.18 27.35 6.47
C TYR A 19 7.63 28.70 7.02
N ALA A 20 8.64 28.72 7.90
CA ALA A 20 9.18 29.95 8.46
C ALA A 20 9.83 30.84 7.39
N GLU A 21 10.55 30.25 6.43
CA GLU A 21 11.12 30.95 5.28
C GLU A 21 10.03 31.61 4.44
N LYS A 22 8.95 30.87 4.11
CA LYS A 22 7.82 31.43 3.36
C LYS A 22 7.13 32.57 4.11
N LYS A 23 6.89 32.40 5.42
CA LYS A 23 6.31 33.46 6.28
C LYS A 23 7.19 34.70 6.30
N HIS A 24 8.51 34.51 6.43
CA HIS A 24 9.46 35.61 6.39
C HIS A 24 9.50 36.30 5.03
N ASP A 25 9.48 35.57 3.92
CA ASP A 25 9.48 36.16 2.58
C ASP A 25 8.21 36.98 2.29
N LEU A 26 7.03 36.50 2.72
CA LEU A 26 5.79 37.28 2.64
C LEU A 26 5.83 38.53 3.53
N SER A 27 6.49 38.45 4.69
CA SER A 27 6.61 39.60 5.61
C SER A 27 7.46 40.73 5.05
N LYS A 28 8.44 40.43 4.18
CA LYS A 28 9.25 41.47 3.51
C LYS A 28 8.41 42.36 2.59
N SER A 29 7.33 41.81 2.04
CA SER A 29 6.41 42.51 1.12
C SER A 29 5.18 43.09 1.82
N ALA A 30 4.96 42.80 3.10
CA ALA A 30 3.75 43.17 3.82
C ALA A 30 4.02 44.30 4.83
N GLU A 31 3.17 45.34 4.82
CA GLU A 31 3.19 46.41 5.84
C GLU A 31 2.54 45.97 7.16
N THR A 32 1.95 44.77 7.21
CA THR A 32 1.20 44.22 8.35
C THR A 32 1.62 42.77 8.65
N GLU A 33 1.17 42.22 9.78
CA GLU A 33 1.44 40.84 10.17
C GLU A 33 0.88 39.85 9.12
N VAL A 34 1.72 38.93 8.66
CA VAL A 34 1.39 37.96 7.61
C VAL A 34 0.37 36.94 8.12
N ASP A 35 -0.77 36.83 7.43
CA ASP A 35 -1.79 35.79 7.67
C ASP A 35 -1.19 34.40 7.42
N GLU A 36 -1.39 33.47 8.37
CA GLU A 36 -0.94 32.09 8.25
C GLU A 36 -1.57 31.37 7.04
N ASN A 37 -2.81 31.74 6.67
CA ASN A 37 -3.47 31.19 5.49
C ASN A 37 -2.76 31.57 4.20
N ASP A 38 -2.18 32.78 4.12
CA ASP A 38 -1.39 33.22 2.97
C ASP A 38 -0.06 32.46 2.86
N VAL A 39 0.55 32.14 4.00
CA VAL A 39 1.74 31.27 4.04
C VAL A 39 1.41 29.89 3.50
N ILE A 40 0.36 29.26 4.02
CA ILE A 40 -0.09 27.92 3.60
C ILE A 40 -0.43 27.91 2.11
N TRP A 41 -1.19 28.92 1.66
CA TRP A 41 -1.56 29.06 0.25
C TRP A 41 -0.33 29.22 -0.65
N GLY A 42 0.61 30.08 -0.26
CA GLY A 42 1.85 30.30 -0.98
C GLY A 42 2.72 29.03 -1.09
N LEU A 43 2.74 28.19 -0.04
CA LEU A 43 3.45 26.91 -0.06
C LEU A 43 2.81 25.92 -1.04
N PHE A 44 1.48 25.82 -1.08
CA PHE A 44 0.81 25.01 -2.09
C PHE A 44 1.12 25.48 -3.50
N GLN A 45 1.11 26.80 -3.75
CA GLN A 45 1.47 27.36 -5.05
C GLN A 45 2.91 27.00 -5.44
N ASP A 46 3.86 27.09 -4.51
CA ASP A 46 5.26 26.71 -4.78
C ASP A 46 5.39 25.22 -5.09
N LEU A 47 4.66 24.35 -4.35
CA LEU A 47 4.64 22.92 -4.60
C LEU A 47 4.07 22.58 -5.99
N THR A 48 3.01 23.26 -6.42
CA THR A 48 2.45 23.03 -7.78
C THR A 48 3.44 23.36 -8.89
N LYS A 49 4.30 24.37 -8.69
CA LYS A 49 5.35 24.72 -9.65
C LYS A 49 6.51 23.72 -9.67
N LYS A 50 6.70 22.96 -8.60
CA LYS A 50 7.76 21.95 -8.45
C LYS A 50 7.29 20.53 -8.74
N ALA A 51 6.02 20.34 -9.08
CA ALA A 51 5.44 19.02 -9.27
C ALA A 51 6.07 18.30 -10.48
N LEU A 52 6.55 17.08 -10.25
CA LEU A 52 7.29 16.30 -11.24
C LEU A 52 6.38 15.50 -12.18
N ASN A 53 5.13 15.25 -11.78
CA ASN A 53 4.16 14.49 -12.55
C ASN A 53 2.73 14.91 -12.22
N TYR A 54 1.79 14.49 -13.06
CA TYR A 54 0.38 14.84 -12.92
C TYR A 54 -0.31 14.17 -11.72
N GLU A 55 0.20 13.04 -11.22
CA GLU A 55 -0.30 12.41 -9.99
C GLU A 55 -0.07 13.34 -8.78
N ILE A 56 1.10 13.95 -8.67
CA ILE A 56 1.41 14.94 -7.64
C ILE A 56 0.55 16.19 -7.82
N LEU A 57 0.42 16.72 -9.05
CA LEU A 57 -0.45 17.88 -9.31
C LEU A 57 -1.91 17.60 -8.94
N GLN A 58 -2.43 16.42 -9.25
CA GLN A 58 -3.78 16.02 -8.87
C GLN A 58 -3.98 16.14 -7.37
N MET A 59 -3.06 15.58 -6.58
CA MET A 59 -3.15 15.62 -5.11
C MET A 59 -3.01 17.05 -4.58
N LEU A 60 -2.07 17.84 -5.10
CA LEU A 60 -1.86 19.24 -4.68
C LEU A 60 -3.11 20.08 -4.94
N TYR A 61 -3.69 20.01 -6.15
CA TYR A 61 -4.89 20.77 -6.48
C TYR A 61 -6.12 20.33 -5.70
N TRP A 62 -6.23 19.02 -5.39
CA TRP A 62 -7.28 18.56 -4.49
C TRP A 62 -7.13 19.17 -3.08
N ASN A 63 -5.91 19.20 -2.54
CA ASN A 63 -5.64 19.81 -1.24
C ASN A 63 -5.91 21.32 -1.24
N MET A 64 -5.52 22.03 -2.31
CA MET A 64 -5.85 23.45 -2.47
C MET A 64 -7.36 23.68 -2.50
N ALA A 65 -8.12 22.79 -3.15
CA ALA A 65 -9.59 22.86 -3.15
C ALA A 65 -10.16 22.67 -1.73
N VAL A 66 -9.69 21.64 -1.00
CA VAL A 66 -10.09 21.38 0.39
C VAL A 66 -9.80 22.60 1.26
N PHE A 67 -8.58 23.15 1.18
CA PHE A 67 -8.14 24.29 1.97
C PHE A 67 -9.02 25.52 1.73
N ARG A 68 -9.31 25.86 0.46
CA ARG A 68 -10.22 26.98 0.15
C ARG A 68 -11.64 26.74 0.67
N ASP A 69 -12.15 25.52 0.54
CA ASP A 69 -13.48 25.19 1.03
C ASP A 69 -13.56 25.30 2.56
N LYS A 70 -12.54 24.86 3.30
CA LYS A 70 -12.42 25.05 4.77
C LYS A 70 -12.49 26.54 5.16
N LEU A 71 -11.99 27.45 4.32
CA LEU A 71 -12.04 28.91 4.50
C LEU A 71 -13.35 29.56 4.02
N GLY A 72 -14.33 28.78 3.53
CA GLY A 72 -15.57 29.31 2.96
C GLY A 72 -15.41 29.93 1.56
N LEU A 73 -14.27 29.71 0.92
CA LEU A 73 -13.94 30.27 -0.39
C LEU A 73 -14.28 29.28 -1.51
N ASN A 74 -14.61 29.81 -2.69
CA ASN A 74 -14.85 28.97 -3.87
C ASN A 74 -13.61 28.12 -4.19
N SER A 75 -13.82 26.80 -4.31
CA SER A 75 -12.81 25.77 -4.53
C SER A 75 -12.96 25.04 -5.87
N PHE A 76 -13.97 25.38 -6.67
CA PHE A 76 -14.36 24.63 -7.87
C PHE A 76 -13.25 24.59 -8.93
N GLU A 77 -12.55 25.71 -9.14
CA GLU A 77 -11.41 25.80 -10.06
C GLU A 77 -10.30 24.79 -9.72
N TYR A 78 -9.99 24.62 -8.43
CA TYR A 78 -8.96 23.70 -7.97
C TYR A 78 -9.41 22.24 -8.08
N GLN A 79 -10.72 21.98 -7.93
CA GLN A 79 -11.29 20.67 -8.25
C GLN A 79 -11.14 20.37 -9.75
N GLN A 80 -11.38 21.34 -10.64
CA GLN A 80 -11.18 21.18 -12.09
C GLN A 80 -9.71 20.84 -12.40
N LYS A 81 -8.76 21.60 -11.86
CA LYS A 81 -7.32 21.37 -12.05
C LYS A 81 -6.89 19.97 -11.56
N SER A 82 -7.42 19.53 -10.43
CA SER A 82 -7.17 18.17 -9.92
C SER A 82 -7.68 17.09 -10.91
N HIS A 83 -8.89 17.25 -11.44
CA HIS A 83 -9.48 16.31 -12.39
C HIS A 83 -8.81 16.32 -13.76
N GLN A 84 -8.32 17.47 -14.24
CA GLN A 84 -7.50 17.54 -15.44
C GLN A 84 -6.17 16.82 -15.24
N SER A 85 -5.50 17.04 -14.11
CA SER A 85 -4.23 16.36 -13.79
C SER A 85 -4.43 14.84 -13.77
N ARG A 86 -5.52 14.35 -13.18
CA ARG A 86 -5.91 12.93 -13.23
C ARG A 86 -5.99 12.39 -14.66
N LEU A 87 -6.61 13.13 -15.58
CA LEU A 87 -6.78 12.70 -16.97
C LEU A 87 -5.44 12.68 -17.70
N LEU A 88 -4.61 13.72 -17.54
CA LEU A 88 -3.28 13.79 -18.15
C LEU A 88 -2.33 12.71 -17.61
N ASP A 89 -2.42 12.36 -16.31
CA ASP A 89 -1.70 11.20 -15.75
C ASP A 89 -2.10 9.89 -16.45
N LEU A 90 -3.40 9.69 -16.68
CA LEU A 90 -3.90 8.51 -17.39
C LEU A 90 -3.46 8.49 -18.86
N GLU A 91 -3.41 9.65 -19.51
CA GLU A 91 -2.90 9.82 -20.88
C GLU A 91 -1.41 9.45 -20.97
N GLN A 92 -0.58 9.99 -20.07
CA GLN A 92 0.84 9.65 -19.98
C GLN A 92 1.07 8.15 -19.73
N LYS A 93 0.18 7.49 -18.98
CA LYS A 93 0.17 6.04 -18.74
C LYS A 93 -0.40 5.22 -19.91
N GLY A 94 -0.63 5.85 -21.07
CA GLY A 94 -1.10 5.20 -22.30
C GLY A 94 -2.56 4.73 -22.25
N LYS A 95 -3.38 5.25 -21.33
CA LYS A 95 -4.82 4.94 -21.28
C LYS A 95 -5.57 5.86 -22.23
N ASN A 96 -6.58 5.32 -22.91
CA ASN A 96 -7.34 6.05 -23.94
C ASN A 96 -8.82 6.24 -23.59
N LYS A 97 -9.34 5.50 -22.61
CA LYS A 97 -10.74 5.53 -22.17
C LYS A 97 -10.85 5.63 -20.67
N VAL A 98 -11.77 6.47 -20.21
CA VAL A 98 -12.08 6.68 -18.80
C VAL A 98 -13.56 6.47 -18.54
N LYS A 99 -13.88 6.09 -17.31
CA LYS A 99 -15.23 5.87 -16.81
C LYS A 99 -15.48 6.75 -15.60
N ILE A 100 -16.64 7.40 -15.56
CA ILE A 100 -17.01 8.26 -14.43
C ILE A 100 -17.59 7.43 -13.29
N ASN A 101 -16.95 7.49 -12.12
CA ASN A 101 -17.53 7.02 -10.87
C ASN A 101 -18.13 8.21 -10.09
N ALA A 102 -19.44 8.21 -9.93
CA ALA A 102 -20.19 9.26 -9.24
C ALA A 102 -21.18 8.70 -8.20
N THR A 103 -21.00 7.44 -7.79
CA THR A 103 -21.89 6.72 -6.85
C THR A 103 -22.08 7.46 -5.53
N GLY A 104 -21.01 8.08 -5.01
CA GLY A 104 -20.99 8.79 -3.73
C GLY A 104 -21.30 10.29 -3.79
N CYS A 105 -21.83 10.81 -4.90
CA CYS A 105 -22.02 12.24 -5.10
C CYS A 105 -23.52 12.63 -5.21
N SER A 106 -23.80 13.88 -5.56
CA SER A 106 -25.16 14.43 -5.74
C SER A 106 -25.97 13.70 -6.82
N THR A 107 -27.28 13.93 -6.83
CA THR A 107 -28.20 13.40 -7.86
C THR A 107 -27.80 13.82 -9.27
N SER A 108 -27.35 15.06 -9.46
CA SER A 108 -26.85 15.56 -10.74
C SER A 108 -25.61 14.81 -11.23
N CYS A 109 -24.65 14.52 -10.34
CA CYS A 109 -23.45 13.74 -10.66
C CYS A 109 -23.75 12.27 -10.92
N ARG A 110 -24.69 11.66 -10.18
CA ARG A 110 -25.10 10.26 -10.41
C ARG A 110 -25.62 9.99 -11.82
N LYS A 111 -26.15 11.00 -12.52
CA LYS A 111 -26.55 10.89 -13.94
C LYS A 111 -25.35 10.68 -14.88
N LEU A 112 -24.14 11.03 -14.44
CA LEU A 112 -22.90 10.83 -15.17
C LEU A 112 -22.23 9.49 -14.82
N HIS A 113 -22.73 8.78 -13.80
CA HIS A 113 -22.12 7.54 -13.36
C HIS A 113 -22.15 6.48 -14.48
N ASN A 114 -21.04 5.76 -14.63
CA ASN A 114 -20.80 4.76 -15.66
C ASN A 114 -20.73 5.29 -17.09
N LEU A 115 -20.75 6.61 -17.31
CA LEU A 115 -20.41 7.15 -18.62
C LEU A 115 -18.93 6.87 -18.91
N VAL A 116 -18.70 6.28 -20.07
CA VAL A 116 -17.39 5.96 -20.63
C VAL A 116 -17.07 6.98 -21.71
N LEU A 117 -15.91 7.61 -21.61
CA LEU A 117 -15.46 8.68 -22.49
C LEU A 117 -14.06 8.34 -23.01
N SER A 118 -13.78 8.69 -24.25
CA SER A 118 -12.39 8.85 -24.69
C SER A 118 -11.69 9.93 -23.87
N LEU A 119 -10.38 9.79 -23.67
CA LEU A 119 -9.60 10.70 -22.84
C LEU A 119 -9.61 12.12 -23.41
N ASP A 120 -9.47 12.27 -24.74
CA ASP A 120 -9.59 13.56 -25.44
C ASP A 120 -10.90 14.29 -25.12
N LYS A 121 -12.03 13.57 -25.17
CA LYS A 121 -13.35 14.14 -24.86
C LYS A 121 -13.51 14.45 -23.38
N ALA A 122 -12.90 13.65 -22.50
CA ALA A 122 -12.91 13.91 -21.08
C ALA A 122 -12.10 15.17 -20.73
N LEU A 123 -10.96 15.40 -21.39
CA LEU A 123 -10.16 16.62 -21.26
C LEU A 123 -10.86 17.85 -21.84
N SER A 124 -11.43 17.73 -23.05
CA SER A 124 -12.08 18.85 -23.74
C SER A 124 -13.36 19.32 -23.07
N ASN A 125 -14.15 18.40 -22.50
CA ASN A 125 -15.46 18.72 -21.94
C ASN A 125 -15.45 18.83 -20.41
N LEU A 126 -14.50 18.17 -19.75
CA LEU A 126 -14.32 18.09 -18.30
C LEU A 126 -15.64 18.02 -17.50
N PRO A 127 -16.51 17.03 -17.75
CA PRO A 127 -17.85 16.96 -17.13
C PRO A 127 -17.87 16.76 -15.62
N ILE A 128 -16.74 16.33 -15.04
CA ILE A 128 -16.51 16.34 -13.59
C ILE A 128 -15.25 17.19 -13.29
N PRO A 129 -15.30 18.08 -12.28
CA PRO A 129 -16.40 18.28 -11.33
C PRO A 129 -17.62 18.93 -12.00
N ASN A 130 -18.83 18.44 -11.67
CA ASN A 130 -20.05 18.92 -12.31
C ASN A 130 -20.43 20.31 -11.74
N PRO A 131 -20.57 21.37 -12.56
CA PRO A 131 -20.92 22.71 -12.07
C PRO A 131 -22.32 22.78 -11.44
N LYS A 132 -23.19 21.83 -11.75
CA LYS A 132 -24.51 21.66 -11.13
C LYS A 132 -24.48 20.68 -9.95
N CYS A 133 -23.31 20.40 -9.40
CA CYS A 133 -23.19 19.58 -8.20
C CYS A 133 -23.68 20.39 -6.99
N GLU A 134 -24.62 19.80 -6.26
CA GLU A 134 -25.24 20.39 -5.07
C GLU A 134 -24.62 19.83 -3.78
N ALA A 135 -23.60 18.97 -3.89
CA ALA A 135 -22.90 18.47 -2.73
C ALA A 135 -21.99 19.55 -2.15
N THR A 136 -21.86 19.54 -0.83
CA THR A 136 -21.03 20.44 -0.03
C THR A 136 -20.08 19.61 0.82
N LEU A 137 -18.94 20.19 1.21
CA LEU A 137 -18.00 19.56 2.13
C LEU A 137 -17.96 20.29 3.48
N TYR A 138 -17.27 21.43 3.56
CA TYR A 138 -17.19 22.28 4.74
C TYR A 138 -18.01 23.56 4.60
N SER A 139 -18.00 24.14 3.39
CA SER A 139 -18.74 25.37 3.10
C SER A 139 -19.97 25.15 2.22
N THR A 140 -20.71 26.22 1.94
CA THR A 140 -21.84 26.20 1.00
C THR A 140 -21.42 26.15 -0.47
N ASN A 141 -20.11 26.17 -0.77
CA ASN A 141 -19.59 26.08 -2.12
C ASN A 141 -19.75 24.65 -2.68
N THR A 142 -19.78 24.55 -4.01
CA THR A 142 -19.89 23.28 -4.73
C THR A 142 -18.70 22.36 -4.45
N TRP A 143 -18.98 21.13 -4.01
CA TRP A 143 -17.99 20.09 -3.77
C TRP A 143 -18.35 18.78 -4.48
N CYS A 144 -17.60 18.41 -5.51
CA CYS A 144 -17.86 17.21 -6.29
C CYS A 144 -16.90 16.07 -5.90
N THR A 145 -17.45 14.93 -5.45
CA THR A 145 -16.67 13.73 -5.11
C THR A 145 -16.55 12.71 -6.25
N SER A 146 -17.01 13.07 -7.46
CA SER A 146 -16.94 12.17 -8.62
C SER A 146 -15.51 12.07 -9.13
N ILE A 147 -15.14 10.95 -9.76
CA ILE A 147 -13.77 10.73 -10.26
C ILE A 147 -13.76 9.97 -11.59
N TYR A 148 -12.72 10.19 -12.39
CA TYR A 148 -12.37 9.34 -13.53
C TYR A 148 -11.60 8.09 -13.08
N LEU A 149 -12.09 6.94 -13.52
CA LEU A 149 -11.42 5.64 -13.44
C LEU A 149 -11.00 5.20 -14.84
N VAL A 150 -10.05 4.28 -14.95
CA VAL A 150 -9.73 3.63 -16.23
C VAL A 150 -10.93 2.78 -16.64
N ALA A 151 -11.42 2.97 -17.86
CA ALA A 151 -12.48 2.12 -18.40
C ALA A 151 -11.90 0.75 -18.77
N LYS A 152 -12.71 -0.31 -18.65
CA LYS A 152 -12.29 -1.64 -19.11
C LYS A 152 -12.20 -1.65 -20.64
N GLU A 153 -11.32 -2.49 -21.19
CA GLU A 153 -11.11 -2.56 -22.65
C GLU A 153 -12.41 -2.85 -23.41
N ASN A 154 -13.24 -3.73 -22.84
CA ASN A 154 -14.53 -4.15 -23.41
C ASN A 154 -15.70 -3.18 -23.18
N GLU A 155 -15.48 -2.05 -22.49
CA GLU A 155 -16.53 -1.03 -22.32
C GLU A 155 -16.51 -0.06 -23.50
N ASP A 156 -17.65 0.06 -24.18
CA ASP A 156 -17.84 0.97 -25.30
C ASP A 156 -18.05 2.42 -24.83
N GLU A 157 -17.67 3.36 -25.69
CA GLU A 157 -17.88 4.78 -25.44
C GLU A 157 -19.38 5.10 -25.36
N SER A 158 -19.76 5.92 -24.38
CA SER A 158 -21.15 6.29 -24.19
C SER A 158 -21.64 7.22 -25.30
N ALA A 159 -22.77 6.85 -25.92
CA ALA A 159 -23.35 7.61 -27.05
C ALA A 159 -23.74 9.05 -26.69
N LYS A 160 -24.05 9.33 -25.42
CA LYS A 160 -24.45 10.66 -24.94
C LYS A 160 -23.30 11.32 -24.20
N LEU A 161 -22.74 12.37 -24.79
CA LEU A 161 -21.74 13.19 -24.15
C LEU A 161 -22.39 14.18 -23.18
N PRO A 162 -21.83 14.36 -21.98
CA PRO A 162 -22.21 15.46 -21.11
C PRO A 162 -21.78 16.81 -21.73
N PRO A 163 -22.50 17.90 -21.43
CA PRO A 163 -22.15 19.23 -21.92
C PRO A 163 -20.77 19.65 -21.41
N ALA A 164 -20.01 20.33 -22.26
CA ALA A 164 -18.71 20.89 -21.90
C ALA A 164 -18.87 21.98 -20.84
N VAL A 165 -17.92 22.04 -19.90
CA VAL A 165 -17.79 23.16 -18.97
C VAL A 165 -17.16 24.34 -19.73
N MET A 166 -17.78 25.52 -19.66
CA MET A 166 -17.40 26.66 -20.52
C MET A 166 -16.05 27.29 -20.18
N ASP A 167 -15.61 27.21 -18.93
CA ASP A 167 -14.36 27.78 -18.45
C ASP A 167 -13.50 26.70 -17.78
N ILE A 168 -12.65 26.05 -18.58
CA ILE A 168 -11.70 25.02 -18.12
C ILE A 168 -10.42 25.75 -17.72
N ALA A 169 -10.12 25.77 -16.41
CA ALA A 169 -8.91 26.42 -15.90
C ALA A 169 -7.64 25.73 -16.43
N GLU A 170 -6.62 26.49 -16.82
CA GLU A 170 -5.36 25.95 -17.35
C GLU A 170 -4.47 25.34 -16.25
N LEU A 171 -3.75 24.26 -16.58
CA LEU A 171 -2.74 23.65 -15.74
C LEU A 171 -1.34 24.24 -16.01
N PRO A 172 -0.47 24.31 -15.00
CA PRO A 172 0.94 24.65 -15.19
C PRO A 172 1.67 23.54 -15.95
N GLU A 173 2.71 23.90 -16.70
CA GLU A 173 3.63 22.94 -17.31
C GLU A 173 4.41 22.17 -16.24
N LEU A 174 4.61 20.87 -16.45
CA LEU A 174 5.45 20.04 -15.59
C LEU A 174 6.93 20.39 -15.77
N THR A 175 7.71 20.32 -14.70
CA THR A 175 9.17 20.47 -14.79
C THR A 175 9.78 19.21 -15.42
N HIS A 176 10.42 19.33 -16.58
CA HIS A 176 11.13 18.23 -17.22
C HIS A 176 12.37 17.82 -16.40
N GLY A 177 12.30 16.69 -15.69
CA GLY A 177 13.47 16.03 -15.08
C GLY A 177 14.22 15.19 -16.13
N VAL A 178 15.46 15.57 -16.40
CA VAL A 178 16.36 14.95 -17.39
C VAL A 178 17.13 13.75 -16.77
N GLU A 179 17.23 12.71 -17.59
CA GLU A 179 18.22 11.61 -17.67
C GLU A 179 18.20 10.40 -16.72
N ASN A 180 17.89 9.26 -17.35
CA ASN A 180 18.32 7.92 -16.96
C ASN A 180 19.86 7.85 -16.91
N ILE A 181 20.42 7.53 -15.75
CA ILE A 181 21.82 7.15 -15.64
C ILE A 181 21.90 5.63 -15.78
N GLU A 182 22.24 5.18 -16.99
CA GLU A 182 22.85 3.86 -17.21
C GLU A 182 24.18 3.81 -16.47
N SER A 183 24.34 2.86 -15.54
CA SER A 183 25.61 2.56 -14.90
C SER A 183 26.29 1.40 -15.62
N ASP A 184 27.38 1.71 -16.31
CA ASP A 184 28.33 0.74 -16.89
C ASP A 184 29.69 0.84 -16.17
N SER A 185 30.47 -0.24 -16.26
CA SER A 185 31.86 -0.46 -15.84
C SER A 185 32.13 -0.75 -14.34
N SER A 186 33.07 -1.61 -13.94
CA SER A 186 33.89 -2.63 -14.61
C SER A 186 34.65 -3.40 -13.52
N GLU A 187 35.06 -4.63 -13.85
CA GLU A 187 35.92 -5.54 -13.09
C GLU A 187 37.26 -4.94 -12.64
N GLU A 188 37.82 -5.44 -11.53
CA GLU A 188 39.27 -5.59 -11.41
C GLU A 188 39.62 -6.81 -10.54
N SER A 189 40.58 -7.59 -11.01
CA SER A 189 40.96 -8.92 -10.54
C SER A 189 42.36 -8.93 -9.90
N GLU A 190 42.48 -9.81 -8.91
CA GLU A 190 43.64 -10.59 -8.44
C GLU A 190 45.03 -9.95 -8.22
N ASN A 191 45.53 -10.13 -6.98
CA ASN A 191 46.96 -10.30 -6.71
C ASN A 191 47.15 -11.55 -5.83
N LEU A 192 47.98 -12.48 -6.29
CA LEU A 192 48.26 -13.77 -5.66
C LEU A 192 49.77 -14.02 -5.71
N GLU A 193 50.50 -13.73 -4.63
CA GLU A 193 51.83 -14.32 -4.37
C GLU A 193 52.24 -14.13 -2.89
N SER A 194 51.82 -15.07 -2.04
CA SER A 194 52.29 -15.26 -0.66
C SER A 194 52.02 -16.72 -0.26
N GLY A 195 52.73 -17.64 -0.90
CA GLY A 195 52.24 -19.00 -1.15
C GLY A 195 52.46 -20.05 -0.06
N GLN A 196 53.01 -19.76 1.12
CA GLN A 196 53.30 -20.85 2.07
C GLN A 196 53.28 -20.52 3.57
N SER A 197 53.45 -19.26 3.99
CA SER A 197 53.24 -18.88 5.40
C SER A 197 51.75 -18.61 5.67
N ASP A 198 51.07 -17.93 4.73
CA ASP A 198 49.64 -17.59 4.80
C ASP A 198 48.71 -18.82 4.75
N GLU A 199 49.18 -19.94 4.20
CA GLU A 199 48.36 -21.15 4.07
C GLU A 199 48.06 -21.79 5.43
N ASN A 200 49.02 -21.78 6.35
CA ASN A 200 48.82 -22.25 7.72
C ASN A 200 47.99 -21.25 8.53
N THR A 201 48.22 -19.95 8.34
CA THR A 201 47.49 -18.87 9.05
C THR A 201 46.02 -18.88 8.67
N MET A 202 45.69 -18.96 7.38
CA MET A 202 44.30 -19.02 6.91
C MET A 202 43.60 -20.31 7.33
N ALA A 203 44.28 -21.46 7.33
CA ALA A 203 43.70 -22.71 7.81
C ALA A 203 43.36 -22.66 9.31
N TRP A 204 44.20 -22.00 10.12
CA TRP A 204 43.90 -21.70 11.53
C TRP A 204 42.70 -20.76 11.66
N VAL A 205 42.64 -19.69 10.86
CA VAL A 205 41.56 -18.70 10.90
C VAL A 205 40.21 -19.35 10.54
N PHE A 206 40.13 -20.10 9.45
CA PHE A 206 38.86 -20.74 9.03
C PHE A 206 38.42 -21.85 10.00
N SER A 207 39.35 -22.65 10.51
CA SER A 207 39.00 -23.70 11.50
C SER A 207 38.55 -23.08 12.83
N SER A 208 39.20 -21.99 13.27
CA SER A 208 38.80 -21.27 14.49
C SER A 208 37.46 -20.55 14.30
N LEU A 209 37.22 -19.94 13.14
CA LEU A 209 35.96 -19.27 12.83
C LEU A 209 34.79 -20.27 12.79
N THR A 210 34.96 -21.43 12.14
CA THR A 210 33.94 -22.48 12.08
C THR A 210 33.69 -23.12 13.44
N LEU A 211 34.73 -23.33 14.26
CA LEU A 211 34.59 -23.77 15.65
C LEU A 211 33.80 -22.76 16.48
N SER A 212 34.13 -21.47 16.38
CA SER A 212 33.49 -20.39 17.14
C SER A 212 32.03 -20.21 16.72
N PHE A 213 31.77 -20.29 15.42
CA PHE A 213 30.41 -20.26 14.88
C PHE A 213 29.61 -21.49 15.34
N GLY A 214 30.21 -22.68 15.32
CA GLY A 214 29.61 -23.90 15.86
C GLY A 214 29.23 -23.75 17.34
N LEU A 215 30.14 -23.25 18.18
CA LEU A 215 29.89 -22.97 19.59
C LEU A 215 28.74 -21.97 19.80
N GLY A 216 28.65 -20.93 18.96
CA GLY A 216 27.53 -19.99 18.97
C GLY A 216 26.21 -20.63 18.58
N VAL A 217 26.21 -21.49 17.56
CA VAL A 217 25.01 -22.19 17.06
C VAL A 217 24.49 -23.21 18.07
N ILE A 218 25.31 -23.79 18.95
CA ILE A 218 24.86 -24.74 20.00
C ILE A 218 23.73 -24.15 20.85
N PHE A 219 23.75 -22.84 21.14
CA PHE A 219 22.70 -22.18 21.93
C PHE A 219 21.33 -22.16 21.25
N PHE A 220 21.29 -22.21 19.91
CA PHE A 220 20.05 -22.11 19.13
C PHE A 220 19.65 -23.45 18.49
N SER A 221 20.62 -24.28 18.14
CA SER A 221 20.43 -25.62 17.57
C SER A 221 21.55 -26.55 18.05
N PRO A 222 21.34 -27.28 19.16
CA PRO A 222 22.38 -28.08 19.80
C PRO A 222 23.00 -29.11 18.86
N LEU A 223 22.18 -29.77 18.03
CA LEU A 223 22.64 -30.80 17.09
C LEU A 223 23.47 -30.22 15.94
N ALA A 224 23.04 -29.10 15.36
CA ALA A 224 23.78 -28.44 14.29
C ALA A 224 25.09 -27.82 14.80
N GLY A 225 25.06 -27.23 16.00
CA GLY A 225 26.24 -26.66 16.64
C GLY A 225 27.29 -27.71 17.00
N VAL A 226 26.88 -28.84 17.60
CA VAL A 226 27.80 -29.97 17.91
C VAL A 226 28.40 -30.56 16.63
N LEU A 227 27.61 -30.68 15.56
CA LEU A 227 28.08 -31.15 14.26
C LEU A 227 29.16 -30.22 13.69
N LEU A 228 28.96 -28.90 13.70
CA LEU A 228 29.96 -27.93 13.23
C LEU A 228 31.24 -27.95 14.05
N VAL A 229 31.11 -28.04 15.38
CA VAL A 229 32.27 -28.14 16.29
C VAL A 229 33.05 -29.41 15.97
N ALA A 230 32.39 -30.58 15.94
CA ALA A 230 33.05 -31.85 15.63
C ALA A 230 33.67 -31.87 14.23
N TRP A 231 33.01 -31.25 13.24
CA TRP A 231 33.48 -31.17 11.86
C TRP A 231 34.69 -30.25 11.68
N SER A 232 34.87 -29.24 12.54
CA SER A 232 36.01 -28.31 12.47
C SER A 232 37.33 -28.89 13.00
N ILE A 233 37.28 -29.86 13.93
CA ILE A 233 38.45 -30.42 14.63
C ILE A 233 39.50 -31.03 13.68
N PRO A 234 39.16 -31.83 12.66
CA PRO A 234 40.14 -32.44 11.75
C PRO A 234 40.91 -31.43 10.88
N PHE A 235 40.38 -30.21 10.73
CA PHE A 235 40.93 -29.17 9.85
C PHE A 235 41.95 -28.27 10.55
N PHE A 236 42.14 -28.40 11.87
CA PHE A 236 43.25 -27.74 12.55
C PHE A 236 44.60 -28.26 12.01
N PRO A 237 45.56 -27.38 11.68
CA PRO A 237 46.78 -27.76 10.98
C PRO A 237 47.58 -28.97 11.54
N PRO A 238 47.75 -29.15 12.87
CA PRO A 238 48.46 -30.32 13.39
C PRO A 238 47.73 -31.65 13.15
N MET A 239 46.40 -31.67 13.13
CA MET A 239 45.60 -32.87 12.79
C MET A 239 45.49 -33.06 11.28
N MET A 240 45.34 -31.98 10.52
CA MET A 240 45.24 -32.01 9.06
C MET A 240 46.50 -32.60 8.40
N LEU A 241 47.69 -32.30 8.95
CA LEU A 241 48.97 -32.86 8.50
C LEU A 241 49.04 -34.40 8.68
N ARG A 242 48.39 -34.95 9.71
CA ARG A 242 48.27 -36.41 9.90
C ARG A 242 47.23 -37.01 8.98
N LEU A 243 46.09 -36.35 8.80
CA LEU A 243 45.00 -36.79 7.91
C LEU A 243 45.44 -36.87 6.45
N ARG A 244 46.23 -35.90 5.98
CA ARG A 244 46.82 -35.85 4.62
C ARG A 244 47.66 -37.08 4.29
N ARG A 245 48.22 -37.74 5.31
CA ARG A 245 49.05 -38.93 5.14
C ARG A 245 48.23 -40.18 4.84
N PHE A 246 46.95 -40.20 5.24
CA PHE A 246 46.02 -41.30 5.02
C PHE A 246 45.04 -41.07 3.87
N VAL A 247 44.79 -39.80 3.51
CA VAL A 247 43.79 -39.41 2.51
C VAL A 247 44.44 -38.48 1.48
N PRO A 248 44.97 -39.02 0.36
CA PRO A 248 45.84 -38.28 -0.55
C PRO A 248 45.12 -37.19 -1.38
N PHE A 249 43.80 -37.24 -1.53
CA PHE A 249 43.03 -36.21 -2.26
C PHE A 249 43.02 -34.86 -1.50
N LEU A 250 43.04 -34.86 -0.16
CA LEU A 250 43.12 -33.66 0.69
C LEU A 250 44.41 -32.81 0.55
N LYS A 251 45.26 -33.14 -0.44
CA LYS A 251 46.49 -32.41 -0.79
C LYS A 251 46.18 -31.04 -1.40
N HIS A 252 45.03 -30.83 -2.04
CA HIS A 252 44.68 -29.58 -2.70
C HIS A 252 43.81 -28.64 -1.85
N ARG A 253 44.01 -27.33 -1.98
CA ARG A 253 43.37 -26.27 -1.17
C ARG A 253 41.85 -26.23 -1.37
N TRP A 254 41.41 -26.32 -2.62
CA TRP A 254 39.99 -26.26 -3.00
C TRP A 254 39.18 -27.43 -2.42
N GLU A 255 39.76 -28.61 -2.35
CA GLU A 255 39.09 -29.79 -1.80
C GLU A 255 38.91 -29.68 -0.28
N ARG A 256 39.87 -29.07 0.43
CA ARG A 256 39.76 -28.78 1.87
C ARG A 256 38.68 -27.75 2.18
N LEU A 257 38.65 -26.65 1.43
CA LEU A 257 37.61 -25.62 1.57
C LEU A 257 36.23 -26.16 1.17
N GLY A 258 36.18 -27.01 0.13
CA GLY A 258 34.96 -27.69 -0.29
C GLY A 258 34.38 -28.60 0.79
N LEU A 259 35.22 -29.39 1.47
CA LEU A 259 34.78 -30.28 2.56
C LEU A 259 34.35 -29.53 3.83
N LEU A 260 35.00 -28.42 4.16
CA LEU A 260 34.53 -27.51 5.21
C LEU A 260 33.16 -26.90 4.82
N GLY A 261 33.02 -26.47 3.57
CA GLY A 261 31.77 -25.94 3.03
C GLY A 261 30.61 -26.94 3.07
N ILE A 262 30.87 -28.22 2.75
CA ILE A 262 29.87 -29.30 2.83
C ILE A 262 29.36 -29.48 4.27
N GLY A 263 30.26 -29.46 5.26
CA GLY A 263 29.87 -29.55 6.67
C GLY A 263 29.01 -28.37 7.11
N PHE A 264 29.31 -27.17 6.62
CA PHE A 264 28.50 -25.97 6.87
C PHE A 264 27.11 -26.07 6.25
N LEU A 265 27.01 -26.55 5.01
CA LEU A 265 25.73 -26.77 4.32
C LEU A 265 24.87 -27.82 5.02
N LEU A 266 25.47 -28.89 5.54
CA LEU A 266 24.78 -29.91 6.34
C LEU A 266 24.22 -29.33 7.64
N ALA A 267 24.97 -28.47 8.33
CA ALA A 267 24.49 -27.81 9.53
C ALA A 267 23.34 -26.83 9.22
N LEU A 268 23.44 -26.07 8.13
CA LEU A 268 22.35 -25.21 7.65
C LEU A 268 21.09 -26.02 7.33
N LEU A 269 21.24 -27.17 6.66
CA LEU A 269 20.13 -28.08 6.37
C LEU A 269 19.47 -28.59 7.66
N LEU A 270 20.26 -28.96 8.67
CA LEU A 270 19.73 -29.38 9.98
C LEU A 270 18.96 -28.25 10.67
N VAL A 271 19.48 -27.02 10.65
CA VAL A 271 18.77 -25.85 11.18
C VAL A 271 17.45 -25.64 10.44
N LEU A 272 17.46 -25.73 9.10
CA LEU A 272 16.25 -25.58 8.28
C LEU A 272 15.21 -26.66 8.58
N LEU A 273 15.66 -27.92 8.74
CA LEU A 273 14.79 -29.05 9.08
C LEU A 273 14.18 -28.88 10.47
N THR A 274 14.95 -28.41 11.46
CA THR A 274 14.42 -28.10 12.79
C THR A 274 13.39 -26.97 12.75
N GLN A 275 13.65 -25.89 11.99
CA GLN A 275 12.69 -24.80 11.83
C GLN A 275 11.42 -25.27 11.11
N LEU A 276 11.52 -26.14 10.11
CA LEU A 276 10.37 -26.73 9.42
C LEU A 276 9.57 -27.66 10.32
N ALA A 277 10.24 -28.45 11.17
CA ALA A 277 9.59 -29.29 12.18
C ALA A 277 8.87 -28.47 13.24
N ASP A 278 9.52 -27.42 13.78
CA ASP A 278 8.92 -26.50 14.74
C ASP A 278 7.76 -25.71 14.13
N ARG A 279 7.84 -25.32 12.86
CA ARG A 279 6.73 -24.70 12.13
C ARG A 279 5.54 -25.66 12.03
N LYS A 280 5.79 -26.96 11.83
CA LYS A 280 4.75 -27.99 11.76
C LYS A 280 4.12 -28.29 13.13
N ILE A 281 4.91 -28.30 14.21
CA ILE A 281 4.44 -28.54 15.58
C ILE A 281 3.68 -27.32 16.13
N ASN A 282 4.15 -26.09 15.88
CA ASN A 282 3.46 -24.86 16.28
C ASN A 282 2.18 -24.58 15.49
N THR A 283 1.98 -25.23 14.34
CA THR A 283 0.68 -25.23 13.63
C THR A 283 -0.32 -26.26 14.17
N SER A 284 0.05 -27.06 15.18
CA SER A 284 -0.76 -28.16 15.71
C SER A 284 -1.31 -27.90 17.12
N THR A 285 -1.66 -26.65 17.44
CA THR A 285 -2.50 -26.33 18.61
C THR A 285 -3.74 -25.57 18.13
N LYS A 286 -4.88 -26.31 18.11
CA LYS A 286 -6.22 -25.92 17.64
C LYS A 286 -6.30 -25.42 16.18
N LYS A 287 -6.41 -26.38 15.26
CA LYS A 287 -6.85 -26.17 13.87
C LYS A 287 -8.32 -25.71 13.87
N SER A 288 -8.55 -24.42 14.08
CA SER A 288 -9.78 -23.75 13.66
C SER A 288 -9.59 -23.42 12.19
N THR A 289 -10.03 -24.30 11.30
CA THR A 289 -10.09 -24.01 9.86
C THR A 289 -10.97 -22.78 9.69
N ILE A 290 -10.44 -21.69 9.11
CA ILE A 290 -11.23 -20.50 8.81
C ILE A 290 -12.28 -20.92 7.77
N PRO A 291 -13.57 -20.61 7.97
CA PRO A 291 -14.62 -20.98 7.02
C PRO A 291 -14.32 -20.47 5.61
N SER A 292 -14.70 -21.25 4.61
CA SER A 292 -14.59 -20.83 3.20
C SER A 292 -15.59 -19.71 2.88
N TYR A 293 -15.28 -18.89 1.87
CA TYR A 293 -16.16 -17.83 1.39
C TYR A 293 -16.24 -17.79 -0.13
N GLN A 294 -17.32 -17.22 -0.64
CA GLN A 294 -17.54 -16.96 -2.06
C GLN A 294 -17.70 -15.46 -2.30
N VAL A 295 -17.08 -14.93 -3.35
CA VAL A 295 -17.23 -13.54 -3.77
C VAL A 295 -18.50 -13.39 -4.62
N LEU A 296 -19.35 -12.45 -4.26
CA LEU A 296 -20.61 -12.15 -4.95
C LEU A 296 -20.48 -10.94 -5.88
N LEU A 297 -19.84 -9.87 -5.38
CA LEU A 297 -19.74 -8.61 -6.10
C LEU A 297 -18.46 -7.89 -5.71
N ILE A 298 -17.80 -7.28 -6.70
CA ILE A 298 -16.65 -6.40 -6.52
C ILE A 298 -17.02 -5.04 -7.12
N GLU A 299 -16.93 -3.99 -6.31
CA GLU A 299 -17.27 -2.62 -6.67
C GLU A 299 -16.06 -1.71 -6.41
N ASP A 300 -15.58 -1.01 -7.43
CA ASP A 300 -14.58 0.04 -7.26
C ASP A 300 -15.26 1.29 -6.67
N GLN A 301 -14.83 1.68 -5.48
CA GLN A 301 -15.33 2.86 -4.76
C GLN A 301 -14.26 3.93 -4.60
N SER A 302 -13.20 3.90 -5.40
CA SER A 302 -12.09 4.84 -5.34
C SER A 302 -12.57 6.29 -5.45
N SER A 303 -11.90 7.18 -4.73
CA SER A 303 -12.03 8.63 -4.87
C SER A 303 -10.72 9.22 -5.36
N SER A 304 -10.73 10.51 -5.71
CA SER A 304 -9.55 11.28 -6.15
C SER A 304 -8.36 11.20 -5.18
N THR A 305 -8.61 10.85 -3.93
CA THR A 305 -7.65 10.85 -2.83
C THR A 305 -7.27 9.47 -2.31
N ARG A 306 -7.97 8.42 -2.75
CA ARG A 306 -7.76 7.06 -2.24
C ARG A 306 -8.34 6.00 -3.16
N SER A 307 -7.53 5.00 -3.50
CA SER A 307 -8.03 3.82 -4.21
C SER A 307 -8.75 2.87 -3.24
N ARG A 308 -10.00 2.52 -3.55
CA ARG A 308 -10.89 1.79 -2.64
C ARG A 308 -11.65 0.70 -3.36
N LEU A 309 -11.62 -0.50 -2.78
CA LEU A 309 -12.38 -1.64 -3.27
C LEU A 309 -13.42 -2.07 -2.25
N LYS A 310 -14.67 -2.23 -2.68
CA LYS A 310 -15.71 -2.86 -1.86
C LYS A 310 -16.03 -4.23 -2.42
N VAL A 311 -15.98 -5.25 -1.58
CA VAL A 311 -16.26 -6.63 -1.96
C VAL A 311 -17.35 -7.20 -1.09
N ARG A 312 -18.36 -7.81 -1.71
CA ARG A 312 -19.44 -8.52 -1.03
C ARG A 312 -19.18 -10.01 -1.15
N ILE A 313 -19.21 -10.70 -0.02
CA ILE A 313 -18.95 -12.14 0.07
C ILE A 313 -20.07 -12.84 0.83
N VAL A 314 -20.15 -14.17 0.70
CA VAL A 314 -20.97 -15.04 1.54
C VAL A 314 -20.12 -16.16 2.12
N ALA A 315 -20.39 -16.55 3.36
CA ALA A 315 -19.71 -17.65 4.05
C ALA A 315 -20.70 -18.36 4.99
N PRO A 316 -21.51 -19.31 4.47
CA PRO A 316 -22.60 -19.95 5.23
C PRO A 316 -22.11 -20.70 6.49
N GLU A 317 -20.86 -21.13 6.48
CA GLU A 317 -20.22 -21.86 7.58
C GLU A 317 -19.82 -20.94 8.77
N ALA A 318 -19.76 -19.62 8.57
CA ALA A 318 -19.38 -18.66 9.61
C ALA A 318 -20.57 -18.36 10.55
N ARG A 319 -20.71 -19.14 11.62
CA ARG A 319 -21.88 -19.11 12.52
C ARG A 319 -21.73 -18.12 13.66
N THR A 320 -20.52 -17.87 14.12
CA THR A 320 -20.25 -16.96 15.24
C THR A 320 -19.76 -15.59 14.75
N ALA A 321 -19.96 -14.54 15.54
CA ALA A 321 -19.42 -13.21 15.24
C ALA A 321 -17.88 -13.24 15.04
N ARG A 322 -17.18 -14.07 15.81
CA ARG A 322 -15.73 -14.24 15.68
C ARG A 322 -15.31 -14.89 14.36
N GLU A 323 -16.00 -15.94 13.94
CA GLU A 323 -15.74 -16.57 12.64
C GLU A 323 -16.04 -15.61 11.50
N ARG A 324 -17.19 -14.91 11.54
CA ARG A 324 -17.59 -13.94 10.53
C ARG A 324 -16.58 -12.80 10.37
N ALA A 325 -16.13 -12.22 11.49
CA ALA A 325 -15.07 -11.22 11.49
C ALA A 325 -13.77 -11.77 10.89
N ARG A 326 -13.32 -12.96 11.32
CA ARG A 326 -12.10 -13.60 10.78
C ARG A 326 -12.20 -13.85 9.27
N VAL A 327 -13.34 -14.35 8.80
CA VAL A 327 -13.56 -14.60 7.36
C VAL A 327 -13.47 -13.29 6.59
N ALA A 328 -14.18 -12.24 7.02
CA ALA A 328 -14.14 -10.94 6.35
C ALA A 328 -12.74 -10.32 6.34
N MET A 329 -12.00 -10.39 7.46
CA MET A 329 -10.61 -9.90 7.55
C MET A 329 -9.66 -10.71 6.66
N THR A 330 -9.81 -12.04 6.65
CA THR A 330 -8.96 -12.92 5.83
C THR A 330 -9.22 -12.68 4.36
N ALA A 331 -10.49 -12.57 3.97
CA ALA A 331 -10.87 -12.22 2.61
C ALA A 331 -10.28 -10.87 2.19
N ALA A 332 -10.32 -9.84 3.05
CA ALA A 332 -9.75 -8.54 2.72
C ALA A 332 -8.24 -8.63 2.41
N LYS A 333 -7.47 -9.35 3.24
CA LYS A 333 -6.03 -9.58 2.99
C LYS A 333 -5.78 -10.39 1.72
N GLN A 334 -6.53 -11.47 1.49
CA GLN A 334 -6.38 -12.32 0.31
C GLN A 334 -6.71 -11.56 -0.97
N ILE A 335 -7.78 -10.77 -0.96
CA ILE A 335 -8.17 -9.93 -2.10
C ILE A 335 -7.08 -8.90 -2.38
N GLN A 336 -6.53 -8.24 -1.35
CA GLN A 336 -5.42 -7.29 -1.54
C GLN A 336 -4.19 -7.94 -2.17
N ALA A 337 -3.78 -9.09 -1.62
CA ALA A 337 -2.62 -9.83 -2.12
C ALA A 337 -2.81 -10.39 -3.54
N SER A 338 -4.06 -10.61 -3.96
CA SER A 338 -4.38 -11.06 -5.32
C SER A 338 -4.42 -9.94 -6.36
N GLN A 339 -4.41 -8.67 -5.94
CA GLN A 339 -4.36 -7.56 -6.89
C GLN A 339 -2.96 -7.46 -7.49
N VAL A 340 -2.88 -7.39 -8.81
CA VAL A 340 -1.63 -7.11 -9.52
C VAL A 340 -1.49 -5.60 -9.60
N SER A 341 -0.39 -5.06 -9.10
CA SER A 341 -0.02 -3.65 -9.25
C SER A 341 1.16 -3.53 -10.20
N ASP A 342 1.16 -2.46 -11.00
CA ASP A 342 2.30 -2.10 -11.86
C ASP A 342 3.49 -1.58 -11.02
N ASP A 343 3.21 -1.09 -9.81
CA ASP A 343 4.21 -0.67 -8.82
C ASP A 343 4.30 -1.72 -7.71
N PRO A 344 5.45 -2.42 -7.53
CA PRO A 344 5.60 -3.46 -6.52
C PRO A 344 5.48 -2.93 -5.09
N ASP A 345 5.71 -1.64 -4.86
CA ASP A 345 5.68 -1.02 -3.54
C ASP A 345 4.32 -0.40 -3.20
N LYS A 346 3.38 -0.35 -4.15
CA LYS A 346 2.02 0.19 -3.94
C LYS A 346 0.95 -0.81 -4.39
N PRO A 347 0.05 -1.26 -3.50
CA PRO A 347 -1.07 -2.09 -3.92
C PRO A 347 -2.02 -1.31 -4.83
N GLN A 348 -2.66 -1.99 -5.79
CA GLN A 348 -3.67 -1.37 -6.68
C GLN A 348 -4.79 -0.65 -5.91
N TYR A 349 -5.19 -1.23 -4.76
CA TYR A 349 -6.18 -0.66 -3.85
C TYR A 349 -5.59 -0.48 -2.45
N GLU A 350 -5.52 0.77 -2.01
CA GLU A 350 -5.02 1.21 -0.69
C GLU A 350 -6.00 0.92 0.45
N PHE A 351 -7.26 0.64 0.12
CA PHE A 351 -8.31 0.33 1.08
C PHE A 351 -9.26 -0.72 0.53
N ILE A 352 -9.60 -1.71 1.37
CA ILE A 352 -10.54 -2.78 1.02
C ILE A 352 -11.62 -2.88 2.10
N SER A 353 -12.89 -2.81 1.69
CA SER A 353 -14.06 -3.06 2.53
C SER A 353 -14.71 -4.37 2.11
N VAL A 354 -14.64 -5.38 2.96
CA VAL A 354 -15.32 -6.66 2.77
C VAL A 354 -16.60 -6.68 3.59
N VAL A 355 -17.73 -6.87 2.91
CA VAL A 355 -19.05 -7.06 3.51
C VAL A 355 -19.44 -8.52 3.39
N LEU A 356 -19.57 -9.20 4.52
CA LEU A 356 -20.11 -10.55 4.60
C LEU A 356 -21.64 -10.47 4.66
N GLU A 357 -22.30 -10.84 3.56
CA GLU A 357 -23.75 -10.83 3.42
C GLU A 357 -24.38 -12.08 4.05
N ALA A 358 -25.62 -11.96 4.53
CA ALA A 358 -26.37 -13.09 5.09
C ALA A 358 -26.63 -14.19 4.05
N GLY A 359 -26.79 -13.83 2.78
CA GLY A 359 -27.03 -14.76 1.69
C GLY A 359 -26.91 -14.10 0.33
N GLU A 360 -26.72 -14.92 -0.70
CA GLU A 360 -26.51 -14.50 -2.08
C GLU A 360 -27.69 -13.66 -2.62
N LYS A 361 -28.93 -14.14 -2.44
CA LYS A 361 -30.16 -13.45 -2.90
C LYS A 361 -30.45 -12.14 -2.16
N THR A 362 -29.79 -11.91 -1.04
CA THR A 362 -30.00 -10.76 -0.15
C THR A 362 -28.84 -9.76 -0.18
N ALA A 363 -27.82 -10.02 -1.01
CA ALA A 363 -26.66 -9.17 -1.12
C ALA A 363 -27.06 -7.74 -1.53
N GLY A 364 -26.49 -6.73 -0.86
CA GLY A 364 -26.83 -5.34 -1.12
C GLY A 364 -28.12 -4.83 -0.46
N GLN A 365 -28.95 -5.69 0.12
CA GLN A 365 -30.24 -5.31 0.75
C GLN A 365 -30.11 -4.89 2.22
N GLY A 366 -28.88 -4.79 2.74
CA GLY A 366 -28.60 -4.32 4.10
C GLY A 366 -28.58 -5.40 5.18
N PHE A 367 -28.44 -6.68 4.81
CA PHE A 367 -28.39 -7.82 5.72
C PHE A 367 -26.93 -8.30 5.97
N ALA A 368 -26.03 -7.36 6.24
CA ALA A 368 -24.62 -7.67 6.47
C ALA A 368 -24.40 -8.33 7.85
N LEU A 369 -23.73 -9.49 7.87
CA LEU A 369 -23.34 -10.22 9.06
C LEU A 369 -22.01 -9.75 9.65
N ALA A 370 -21.10 -9.28 8.81
CA ALA A 370 -19.85 -8.64 9.22
C ALA A 370 -19.37 -7.66 8.16
N VAL A 371 -18.59 -6.68 8.59
CA VAL A 371 -17.88 -5.74 7.72
C VAL A 371 -16.46 -5.64 8.24
N ALA A 372 -15.48 -5.89 7.38
CA ALA A 372 -14.07 -5.67 7.68
C ALA A 372 -13.50 -4.67 6.69
N GLU A 373 -13.06 -3.53 7.21
CA GLU A 373 -12.38 -2.50 6.44
C GLU A 373 -10.89 -2.56 6.77
N TYR A 374 -10.06 -2.58 5.74
CA TYR A 374 -8.62 -2.77 5.83
C TYR A 374 -7.87 -1.66 5.09
N ALA A 375 -6.98 -1.00 5.82
CA ALA A 375 -6.12 0.09 5.38
C ALA A 375 -4.69 -0.16 5.88
N PRO A 376 -3.82 -0.87 5.13
CA PRO A 376 -2.50 -1.28 5.64
C PRO A 376 -1.60 -0.10 6.04
N ASP A 377 -1.79 1.06 5.40
CA ASP A 377 -1.09 2.31 5.67
C ASP A 377 -1.50 3.00 6.98
N GLY A 378 -2.54 2.50 7.66
CA GLY A 378 -3.06 3.10 8.90
C GLY A 378 -3.86 4.39 8.70
N ARG A 379 -4.16 4.78 7.46
CA ARG A 379 -4.85 6.04 7.15
C ARG A 379 -6.38 5.88 7.02
N GLY A 380 -6.91 4.75 7.49
CA GLY A 380 -8.34 4.40 7.52
C GLY A 380 -9.06 4.47 6.19
N ARG A 381 -10.22 5.11 6.14
CA ARG A 381 -11.07 5.15 4.94
C ARG A 381 -10.78 6.36 4.05
N GLN A 382 -10.35 7.47 4.63
CA GLN A 382 -10.23 8.75 3.92
C GLN A 382 -8.82 9.02 3.37
N GLY A 383 -7.78 8.32 3.86
CA GLY A 383 -6.41 8.50 3.34
C GLY A 383 -5.71 9.66 4.01
N VAL A 384 -4.77 10.26 3.27
CA VAL A 384 -3.91 11.37 3.72
C VAL A 384 -4.70 12.63 4.07
N MET A 385 -5.94 12.74 3.59
CA MET A 385 -6.74 13.97 3.66
C MET A 385 -7.58 14.10 4.94
N SER A 386 -7.34 13.27 5.94
CA SER A 386 -8.17 13.22 7.14
C SER A 386 -7.30 13.37 8.37
N ASP A 387 -7.38 14.55 8.97
CA ASP A 387 -6.81 14.88 10.28
C ASP A 387 -7.65 14.26 11.43
N ASP A 388 -8.73 13.56 11.09
CA ASP A 388 -9.60 12.91 12.06
C ASP A 388 -8.90 11.71 12.68
N SER A 389 -8.63 11.79 13.99
CA SER A 389 -8.06 10.69 14.76
C SER A 389 -8.90 9.41 14.66
N ASP A 390 -10.22 9.53 14.46
CA ASP A 390 -11.11 8.38 14.30
C ASP A 390 -10.94 7.70 12.93
N ASN A 391 -10.29 8.36 11.97
CA ASN A 391 -9.90 7.79 10.68
C ASN A 391 -8.48 7.20 10.69
N GLN A 392 -7.71 7.32 11.77
CA GLN A 392 -6.37 6.72 11.87
C GLN A 392 -6.45 5.28 12.39
N TRP A 393 -6.53 4.32 11.47
CA TRP A 393 -6.57 2.89 11.81
C TRP A 393 -6.18 2.01 10.65
N GLN A 394 -5.71 0.80 10.97
CA GLN A 394 -5.47 -0.26 9.98
C GLN A 394 -6.67 -1.19 9.78
N TRP A 395 -7.41 -1.46 10.85
CA TRP A 395 -8.58 -2.32 10.83
C TRP A 395 -9.77 -1.64 11.48
N ASN A 396 -10.89 -1.63 10.77
CA ASN A 396 -12.20 -1.32 11.34
C ASN A 396 -13.15 -2.49 11.06
N VAL A 397 -13.44 -3.27 12.09
CA VAL A 397 -14.18 -4.54 11.96
C VAL A 397 -15.42 -4.50 12.80
N ARG A 398 -16.55 -4.77 12.17
CA ARG A 398 -17.86 -4.92 12.81
C ARG A 398 -18.42 -6.29 12.51
N SER A 399 -19.05 -6.92 13.48
CA SER A 399 -19.69 -8.24 13.29
C SER A 399 -20.94 -8.38 14.13
N SER A 400 -21.92 -9.06 13.57
CA SER A 400 -23.18 -9.41 14.23
C SER A 400 -23.09 -10.75 14.93
N LYS A 401 -23.72 -10.84 16.11
CA LYS A 401 -23.97 -12.08 16.86
C LYS A 401 -25.27 -12.78 16.44
N ALA A 402 -26.09 -12.14 15.60
CA ALA A 402 -27.39 -12.65 15.20
C ALA A 402 -27.27 -14.00 14.46
N ARG A 403 -28.12 -14.96 14.81
CA ARG A 403 -28.25 -16.22 14.06
C ARG A 403 -29.30 -16.03 12.98
N VAL A 404 -28.95 -16.40 11.75
CA VAL A 404 -29.70 -16.03 10.56
C VAL A 404 -29.84 -17.24 9.67
N ASN A 405 -31.06 -17.49 9.22
CA ASN A 405 -31.37 -18.39 8.13
C ASN A 405 -31.57 -17.55 6.86
N PRO A 406 -30.71 -17.69 5.83
CA PRO A 406 -30.77 -16.84 4.63
C PRO A 406 -32.07 -16.96 3.83
N GLY A 407 -32.81 -18.07 3.99
CA GLY A 407 -34.08 -18.32 3.31
C GLY A 407 -35.33 -17.82 4.05
N ASP A 408 -35.18 -17.26 5.25
CA ASP A 408 -36.29 -16.82 6.10
C ASP A 408 -36.26 -15.30 6.30
N ALA A 409 -37.30 -14.62 5.80
CA ALA A 409 -37.43 -13.17 5.86
C ALA A 409 -37.43 -12.64 7.31
N ASP A 410 -38.10 -13.33 8.24
CA ASP A 410 -38.17 -12.91 9.63
C ASP A 410 -36.82 -13.10 10.33
N SER A 411 -36.05 -14.11 9.91
CA SER A 411 -34.68 -14.31 10.36
C SER A 411 -33.74 -13.22 9.87
N LEU A 412 -33.88 -12.78 8.62
CA LEU A 412 -33.05 -11.71 8.03
C LEU A 412 -33.26 -10.36 8.71
N GLN A 413 -34.50 -10.00 9.07
CA GLN A 413 -34.78 -8.74 9.77
C GLN A 413 -34.03 -8.62 11.10
N LYS A 414 -33.73 -9.75 11.77
CA LYS A 414 -32.96 -9.78 13.03
C LYS A 414 -31.52 -9.32 12.88
N VAL A 415 -31.00 -9.15 11.66
CA VAL A 415 -29.63 -8.69 11.40
C VAL A 415 -29.51 -7.18 11.37
N LYS A 416 -30.57 -6.47 10.94
CA LYS A 416 -30.50 -5.03 10.74
C LYS A 416 -30.12 -4.32 12.03
N GLY A 417 -29.10 -3.47 11.97
CA GLY A 417 -28.62 -2.71 13.14
C GLY A 417 -27.81 -3.52 14.17
N THR A 418 -27.50 -4.80 13.93
CA THR A 418 -26.80 -5.66 14.91
C THR A 418 -25.28 -5.72 14.75
N LEU A 419 -24.71 -4.92 13.84
CA LEU A 419 -23.28 -4.85 13.63
C LEU A 419 -22.62 -4.08 14.77
N GLU A 420 -21.86 -4.78 15.61
CA GLU A 420 -21.09 -4.20 16.72
C GLU A 420 -19.60 -4.19 16.39
N LYS A 421 -18.84 -3.24 16.94
CA LYS A 421 -17.38 -3.17 16.81
C LYS A 421 -16.76 -4.43 17.43
N PHE A 422 -16.05 -5.22 16.61
CA PHE A 422 -15.49 -6.51 17.00
C PHE A 422 -14.05 -6.39 17.54
N LEU A 423 -13.29 -5.42 17.05
CA LEU A 423 -11.96 -5.07 17.57
C LEU A 423 -12.07 -3.72 18.30
N LYS A 424 -11.84 -3.70 19.62
CA LYS A 424 -11.40 -2.44 20.25
C LYS A 424 -10.03 -2.12 19.64
N GLN A 425 -9.89 -0.90 19.13
CA GLN A 425 -8.66 -0.36 18.53
C GLN A 425 -7.47 -0.57 19.48
#